data_AF-A0A346R0B9-F1
#
_entry.id   AF-A0A346R0B9-F1
#
_cell.length_a   1.000
_cell.length_b   1.000
_cell.length_c   1.000
_cell.angle_alpha   90.00
_cell.angle_beta   90.00
_cell.angle_gamma   90.00
#
_symmetry.space_group_name_H-M   'P 1'
#
loop_
_entity.id
_entity.type
_entity.pdbx_description
1 polymer ?
#
loop_
_entity_poly.entity_id
_entity_poly.type
_entity_poly.pdbx_seq_one_letter_code
_entity_poly.pdbx_strand_id
1 'polypeptide(L)'
;MVPPETRIARLRLGRLAVRRVAEVPAAPSGPSALARQKVLVDSLRRALEGERSRGRAGHWSFDANRCLGLERAYREASDALDRLNKSEPR
;
A
#
# COMPACT_ATOMS: atom_id res chain seq x y z
N MET A 1 -30.33 -21.34 -36.70
CA MET A 1 -30.17 -19.91 -36.37
C MET A 1 -30.98 -19.66 -35.11
N VAL A 2 -30.30 -19.51 -33.96
CA VAL A 2 -30.89 -19.44 -32.61
C VAL A 2 -30.43 -18.11 -32.00
N PRO A 3 -31.29 -17.33 -31.33
CA PRO A 3 -30.96 -15.97 -30.88
C PRO A 3 -29.95 -15.93 -29.72
N PRO A 4 -29.14 -14.86 -29.61
CA PRO A 4 -28.13 -14.70 -28.56
C PRO A 4 -28.74 -14.11 -27.29
N GLU A 5 -29.33 -14.96 -26.45
CA GLU A 5 -29.95 -14.53 -25.19
C GLU A 5 -29.02 -14.82 -24.01
N THR A 6 -28.26 -13.79 -23.67
CA THR A 6 -27.86 -13.36 -22.33
C THR A 6 -27.75 -14.46 -21.26
N ARG A 7 -26.65 -15.22 -21.28
CA ARG A 7 -26.23 -16.01 -20.11
C ARG A 7 -25.57 -15.10 -19.08
N ILE A 8 -26.38 -14.52 -18.20
CA ILE A 8 -25.91 -13.97 -16.92
C ILE A 8 -25.44 -15.15 -16.08
N ALA A 9 -24.12 -15.38 -16.06
CA ALA A 9 -23.51 -16.37 -15.18
C ALA A 9 -23.72 -15.93 -13.72
N ARG A 10 -24.56 -16.67 -13.01
CA ARG A 10 -24.75 -16.62 -11.55
C ARG A 10 -23.40 -16.66 -10.85
N LEU A 11 -22.95 -15.53 -10.30
CA LEU A 11 -21.86 -15.50 -9.34
C LEU A 11 -22.32 -16.25 -8.07
N ARG A 12 -21.73 -17.41 -7.82
CA ARG A 12 -21.83 -18.10 -6.52
C ARG A 12 -21.14 -17.23 -5.49
N LEU A 13 -21.94 -16.58 -4.64
CA LEU A 13 -21.50 -15.89 -3.44
C LEU A 13 -20.75 -16.90 -2.53
N GLY A 14 -19.42 -16.88 -2.60
CA GLY A 14 -18.57 -17.64 -1.71
C GLY A 14 -18.75 -17.13 -0.27
N ARG A 15 -19.15 -18.04 0.62
CA ARG A 15 -19.38 -17.82 2.05
C ARG A 15 -18.25 -16.99 2.69
N LEU A 16 -18.61 -15.82 3.21
CA LEU A 16 -17.82 -15.06 4.17
C LEU A 16 -17.69 -15.87 5.47
N ALA A 17 -16.56 -16.56 5.63
CA ALA A 17 -16.16 -17.06 6.94
C ALA A 17 -15.67 -15.87 7.77
N VAL A 18 -16.59 -15.25 8.51
CA VAL A 18 -16.27 -14.28 9.57
C VAL A 18 -15.50 -15.05 10.65
N ARG A 19 -14.17 -14.98 10.59
CA ARG A 19 -13.29 -15.56 11.59
C ARG A 19 -13.49 -14.76 12.89
N ARG A 20 -14.08 -15.39 13.91
CA ARG A 20 -14.14 -14.88 15.29
C ARG A 20 -12.75 -14.45 15.72
N VAL A 21 -12.57 -13.17 16.02
CA VAL A 21 -11.41 -12.68 16.75
C VAL A 21 -11.65 -13.00 18.22
N ALA A 22 -10.86 -13.93 18.77
CA ALA A 22 -10.77 -14.10 20.20
C ALA A 22 -10.29 -12.79 20.83
N GLU A 23 -10.98 -12.34 21.88
CA GLU A 23 -10.49 -11.23 22.72
C GLU A 23 -9.11 -11.59 23.27
N VAL A 24 -8.09 -10.84 22.87
CA VAL A 24 -6.74 -10.90 23.43
C VAL A 24 -6.64 -9.78 24.48
N PRO A 25 -6.25 -10.07 25.74
CA PRO A 25 -6.08 -9.04 26.75
C PRO A 25 -4.91 -8.10 26.42
N ALA A 26 -5.07 -6.84 26.83
CA ALA A 26 -4.32 -5.68 26.40
C ALA A 26 -2.79 -5.72 26.62
N ALA A 27 -2.05 -5.42 25.55
CA ALA A 27 -0.89 -4.53 25.54
C ALA A 27 -0.83 -3.84 24.16
N PRO A 28 -0.70 -2.51 24.05
CA PRO A 28 -0.54 -1.86 22.75
C PRO A 28 0.90 -2.02 22.25
N SER A 29 1.41 -3.24 22.11
CA SER A 29 2.73 -3.50 21.55
C SER A 29 2.67 -3.66 20.03
N GLY A 30 1.90 -2.78 19.37
CA GLY A 30 2.11 -2.51 17.96
C GLY A 30 3.45 -1.80 17.77
N PRO A 31 4.09 -1.90 16.60
CA PRO A 31 5.31 -1.13 16.32
C PRO A 31 5.07 0.36 16.62
N SER A 32 6.06 1.02 17.24
CA SER A 32 5.97 2.45 17.57
C SER A 32 5.59 3.26 16.34
N ALA A 33 5.01 4.44 16.53
CA ALA A 33 4.68 5.33 15.41
C ALA A 33 5.92 5.57 14.54
N LEU A 34 7.09 5.77 15.16
CA LEU A 34 8.37 5.89 14.49
C LEU A 34 8.75 4.64 13.67
N ALA A 35 8.59 3.43 14.24
CA ALA A 35 8.92 2.19 13.53
C ALA A 35 8.01 1.98 12.31
N ARG A 36 6.70 2.23 12.45
CA ARG A 36 5.74 2.18 11.32
C ARG A 36 6.08 3.18 10.24
N GLN A 37 6.44 4.40 10.64
CA GLN A 37 6.80 5.45 9.70
C GLN A 37 8.07 5.09 8.90
N LYS A 38 9.08 4.50 9.54
CA LYS A 38 10.29 4.02 8.85
C LYS A 38 9.97 2.98 7.78
N VAL A 39 9.14 1.99 8.12
CA VAL A 39 8.72 0.95 7.17
C VAL A 39 7.96 1.55 5.98
N LEU A 40 7.11 2.55 6.22
CA LEU A 40 6.38 3.25 5.16
C LEU A 40 7.34 3.99 4.21
N VAL A 41 8.28 4.77 4.76
CA VAL A 41 9.29 5.50 3.98
C VAL A 41 10.12 4.55 3.11
N ASP A 42 10.59 3.44 3.67
CA ASP A 42 11.35 2.43 2.92
C ASP A 42 10.53 1.77 1.81
N SER A 43 9.25 1.51 2.07
CA SER A 43 8.34 0.91 1.08
C SER A 43 8.09 1.87 -0.08
N LEU A 44 7.87 3.15 0.20
CA LEU A 44 7.67 4.19 -0.80
C LEU A 44 8.94 4.43 -1.62
N ARG A 45 10.12 4.43 -0.98
CA ARG A 45 11.41 4.53 -1.67
C ARG A 45 11.58 3.42 -2.70
N ARG A 46 11.37 2.16 -2.29
CA ARG A 46 11.49 0.99 -3.17
C ARG A 46 10.49 1.03 -4.32
N ALA A 47 9.25 1.44 -4.04
CA ALA A 47 8.22 1.59 -5.07
C ALA A 47 8.60 2.66 -6.11
N LEU A 48 9.08 3.83 -5.64
CA LEU A 48 9.53 4.93 -6.51
C LEU A 48 10.74 4.52 -7.37
N GLU A 49 11.72 3.84 -6.79
CA GLU A 49 12.88 3.31 -7.52
C GLU A 49 12.46 2.30 -8.59
N GLY A 50 11.51 1.41 -8.26
CA GLY A 50 10.94 0.47 -9.20
C GLY A 50 10.26 1.17 -10.38
N GLU A 51 9.44 2.19 -10.11
CA GLU A 51 8.74 2.95 -11.16
C GLU A 51 9.71 3.76 -12.03
N ARG A 52 10.72 4.40 -11.43
CA ARG A 52 11.79 5.10 -12.17
C ARG A 52 12.60 4.15 -13.05
N SER A 53 12.86 2.93 -12.56
CA SER A 53 13.53 1.90 -13.36
C SER A 53 12.70 1.50 -14.58
N ARG A 54 11.37 1.33 -14.41
CA ARG A 54 10.44 1.08 -15.52
C ARG A 54 10.48 2.19 -16.56
N GLY A 55 10.45 3.44 -16.11
CA GLY A 55 10.55 4.61 -17.00
C GLY A 55 11.85 4.65 -17.79
N ARG A 56 13.00 4.42 -17.14
CA ARG A 56 14.32 4.40 -17.82
C ARG A 56 14.45 3.28 -18.86
N ALA A 57 13.82 2.14 -18.62
CA ALA A 57 13.83 1.01 -19.54
C ALA A 57 12.71 1.06 -20.60
N GLY A 58 11.84 2.09 -20.59
CA GLY A 58 10.72 2.19 -21.52
C GLY A 58 9.68 1.08 -21.37
N HIS A 59 9.55 0.50 -20.17
CA HIS A 59 8.57 -0.56 -19.93
C HIS A 59 7.14 -0.02 -20.10
N TRP A 60 6.30 -0.77 -20.81
CA TRP A 60 4.90 -0.41 -21.09
C TRP A 60 4.04 -0.17 -19.84
N SER A 61 4.44 -0.71 -18.69
CA SER A 61 3.73 -0.56 -17.41
C SER A 61 4.15 0.67 -16.61
N PHE A 62 5.09 1.47 -17.14
CA PHE A 62 5.46 2.76 -16.58
C PHE A 62 4.29 3.73 -16.63
N ASP A 63 4.07 4.42 -15.52
CA ASP A 63 3.06 5.47 -15.40
C ASP A 63 3.68 6.73 -14.75
N ALA A 64 3.68 7.84 -15.49
CA ALA A 64 4.24 9.11 -15.03
C ALA A 64 3.49 9.69 -13.81
N ASN A 65 2.17 9.54 -13.76
CA ASN A 65 1.36 10.01 -12.63
C ASN A 65 1.63 9.17 -11.38
N ARG A 66 1.82 7.85 -11.53
CA ARG A 66 2.25 6.98 -10.44
C ARG A 66 3.62 7.40 -9.91
N CYS A 67 4.57 7.71 -10.80
CA CYS A 67 5.89 8.18 -10.39
C CYS A 67 5.81 9.49 -9.58
N LEU A 68 5.04 10.48 -10.06
CA LEU A 68 4.83 11.75 -9.36
C LEU A 68 4.11 11.56 -8.01
N GLY A 69 3.10 10.68 -7.96
CA GLY A 69 2.39 10.34 -6.73
C GLY A 69 3.29 9.68 -5.70
N LEU A 70 4.14 8.74 -6.12
CA LEU A 70 5.12 8.07 -5.25
C LEU A 70 6.18 9.05 -4.75
N GLU A 71 6.65 9.97 -5.59
CA GLU A 71 7.62 11.00 -5.20
C GLU A 71 7.04 11.95 -4.14
N ARG A 72 5.81 12.41 -4.35
CA ARG A 72 5.10 13.25 -3.38
C ARG A 72 4.89 12.50 -2.06
N ALA A 73 4.37 11.27 -2.10
CA ALA A 73 4.11 10.47 -0.92
C ALA A 73 5.39 10.15 -0.15
N TYR A 74 6.49 9.82 -0.86
CA TYR A 74 7.80 9.59 -0.25
C TYR A 74 8.29 10.83 0.50
N ARG A 75 8.22 12.01 -0.13
CA ARG A 75 8.63 13.28 0.51
C ARG A 75 7.82 13.56 1.78
N GLU A 76 6.49 13.47 1.68
CA GLU A 76 5.59 13.70 2.83
C GLU A 76 5.86 12.70 3.97
N ALA A 77 6.12 11.43 3.63
CA ALA A 77 6.45 10.41 4.61
C ALA A 77 7.81 10.64 5.27
N SER A 78 8.83 11.10 4.54
CA SER A 78 10.14 11.47 5.08
C SER A 78 10.03 12.67 6.03
N ASP A 79 9.30 13.72 5.65
CA ASP A 79 9.07 14.87 6.52
C ASP A 79 8.37 14.48 7.82
N ALA A 80 7.39 13.56 7.74
CA ALA A 80 6.71 13.03 8.91
C ALA A 80 7.65 12.20 9.80
N LEU A 81 8.56 11.42 9.20
CA LEU A 81 9.56 10.66 9.93
C LEU A 81 10.51 11.57 10.71
N ASP A 82 10.96 12.67 10.08
CA ASP A 82 11.83 13.65 10.73
C ASP A 82 11.16 14.34 11.91
N ARG A 83 9.87 14.67 11.79
CA ARG A 83 9.08 15.22 12.91
C ARG A 83 8.99 14.23 14.06
N LEU A 84 8.69 12.96 13.78
CA LEU A 84 8.62 11.90 14.79
C LEU A 84 9.97 11.66 15.48
N ASN A 85 11.07 11.69 14.72
CA ASN A 85 12.40 11.50 15.26
C ASN A 85 12.83 12.67 16.17
N LYS A 86 12.32 13.88 15.92
CA LYS A 86 12.52 15.04 16.81
C LYS A 86 11.66 14.95 18.09
N SER A 87 10.47 14.37 18.03
CA SER A 87 9.58 14.22 19.19
C SER A 87 9.93 13.06 20.11
N GLU A 88 10.61 12.04 19.60
CA GLU A 88 11.13 10.90 20.37
C GLU A 88 12.67 10.95 20.39
N PRO A 89 13.29 11.93 21.09
CA PRO A 89 14.74 11.95 21.22
C PRO A 89 15.19 10.68 21.95
N ARG A 90 16.23 10.04 21.39
CA ARG A 90 16.84 8.81 21.92
C ARG A 90 17.52 9.03 23.26
#